data_AF-A0A2A2G2N2-F1
#
_entry.id   AF-A0A2A2G2N2-F1
#
_cell.length_a   1.000
_cell.length_b   1.000
_cell.length_c   1.000
_cell.angle_alpha   90.00
_cell.angle_beta   90.00
_cell.angle_gamma   90.00
#
_symmetry.space_group_name_H-M   'P 1'
#
loop_
_entity.id
_entity.type
_entity.pdbx_description
1 polymer ?
#
loop_
_entity_poly.entity_id
_entity_poly.type
_entity_poly.pdbx_seq_one_letter_code
_entity_poly.pdbx_strand_id
1 'polypeptide(L)'
;MGTLLYEWMTARQAADALDAYLAERGPALERLRAALAEHGLEPDEMLDGSLYSLSPLWAWISARASELGVDPRPLAEDPTRPAWPSWARHGKLVDPHPPAATIALLDGFVSYLEQLVGDAAPEATWQVGEHLIADHPLLNYPVLGSEHHQVFLPGIPLYSAYQSAHGRAPMTGTEMLAHIRRTVDALHGEGPEAAAVEEPLVTVVAEVDCFDVGLREDIPTLHPQVVEQLIDELCDRDGVESVHRYGPAALVVDVSGWDELRLKLWCTLWLQRHLPR
;
A
#
# COMPACT_ATOMS: atom_id res chain seq x y z
N MET A 1 8.11 -7.58 -24.29
CA MET A 1 7.20 -8.38 -23.45
C MET A 1 6.75 -7.48 -22.32
N GLY A 2 5.44 -7.28 -22.15
CA GLY A 2 4.91 -6.44 -21.08
C GLY A 2 5.23 -7.03 -19.70
N THR A 3 5.31 -6.18 -18.69
CA THR A 3 5.50 -6.59 -17.30
C THR A 3 4.31 -7.42 -16.83
N LEU A 4 4.56 -8.62 -16.31
CA LEU A 4 3.54 -9.47 -15.70
C LEU A 4 3.15 -8.93 -14.32
N LEU A 5 1.85 -8.77 -14.05
CA LEU A 5 1.34 -8.32 -12.76
C LEU A 5 1.28 -9.48 -11.75
N TYR A 6 1.41 -9.19 -10.46
CA TYR A 6 1.36 -10.19 -9.38
C TYR A 6 0.09 -11.07 -9.44
N GLU A 7 -1.07 -10.46 -9.68
CA GLU A 7 -2.37 -11.16 -9.78
C GLU A 7 -2.41 -12.28 -10.85
N TRP A 8 -1.52 -12.22 -11.84
CA TRP A 8 -1.46 -13.20 -12.94
C TRP A 8 -0.26 -14.13 -12.83
N MET A 9 0.51 -14.03 -11.76
CA MET A 9 1.66 -14.91 -11.54
C MET A 9 1.21 -16.32 -11.15
N THR A 10 1.86 -17.31 -11.75
CA THR A 10 1.87 -18.67 -11.21
C THR A 10 2.66 -18.71 -9.89
N ALA A 11 2.46 -19.75 -9.08
CA ALA A 11 3.21 -19.94 -7.83
C ALA A 11 4.74 -19.85 -8.00
N ARG A 12 5.28 -20.39 -9.11
CA ARG A 12 6.72 -20.28 -9.43
C ARG A 12 7.13 -18.83 -9.68
N GLN A 13 6.36 -18.10 -10.50
CA GLN A 13 6.65 -16.71 -10.80
C GLN A 13 6.54 -15.81 -9.56
N ALA A 14 5.58 -16.09 -8.69
CA ALA A 14 5.42 -15.38 -7.42
C ALA A 14 6.61 -15.63 -6.48
N ALA A 15 7.10 -16.87 -6.39
CA ALA A 15 8.31 -17.20 -5.64
C ALA A 15 9.55 -16.51 -6.21
N ASP A 16 9.74 -16.52 -7.54
CA ASP A 16 10.84 -15.81 -8.19
C ASP A 16 10.75 -14.28 -7.95
N ALA A 17 9.53 -13.73 -7.90
CA ALA A 17 9.30 -12.32 -7.61
C ALA A 17 9.54 -11.97 -6.14
N LEU A 18 9.27 -12.88 -5.20
CA LEU A 18 9.66 -12.74 -3.80
C LEU A 18 11.19 -12.73 -3.65
N ASP A 19 11.90 -13.65 -4.30
CA ASP A 19 13.36 -13.67 -4.28
C ASP A 19 13.96 -12.36 -4.83
N ALA A 20 13.40 -11.86 -5.93
CA ALA A 20 13.79 -10.57 -6.50
C ALA A 20 13.51 -9.40 -5.53
N TYR A 21 12.33 -9.39 -4.89
CA TYR A 21 11.97 -8.40 -3.90
C TYR A 21 12.99 -8.35 -2.75
N LEU A 22 13.31 -9.51 -2.17
CA LEU A 22 14.28 -9.61 -1.07
C LEU A 22 15.70 -9.20 -1.48
N ALA A 23 16.13 -9.58 -2.68
CA ALA A 23 17.44 -9.18 -3.21
C ALA A 23 17.57 -7.66 -3.43
N GLU A 24 16.46 -6.97 -3.67
CA GLU A 24 16.44 -5.52 -3.93
C GLU A 24 16.56 -4.65 -2.66
N ARG A 25 16.27 -5.20 -1.47
CA ARG A 25 16.12 -4.44 -0.20
C ARG A 25 17.39 -3.70 0.22
N GLY A 26 18.52 -4.40 0.30
CA GLY A 26 19.81 -3.80 0.66
C GLY A 26 20.20 -2.65 -0.28
N PRO A 27 20.26 -2.88 -1.61
CA PRO A 27 20.53 -1.82 -2.58
C PRO A 27 19.55 -0.64 -2.52
N ALA A 28 18.28 -0.88 -2.20
CA ALA A 28 17.28 0.17 -2.07
C ALA A 28 17.52 1.06 -0.84
N LEU A 29 17.89 0.47 0.29
CA LEU A 29 18.26 1.21 1.49
C LEU A 29 19.49 2.10 1.27
N GLU A 30 20.50 1.59 0.56
CA GLU A 30 21.69 2.39 0.19
C GLU A 30 21.34 3.57 -0.72
N ARG A 31 20.39 3.40 -1.65
CA ARG A 31 19.89 4.50 -2.47
C ARG A 31 19.19 5.56 -1.62
N LEU A 32 18.41 5.17 -0.62
CA LEU A 32 17.79 6.13 0.31
C LEU A 32 18.83 6.87 1.14
N ARG A 33 19.85 6.17 1.67
CA ARG A 33 20.98 6.79 2.39
C ARG A 33 21.67 7.85 1.53
N ALA A 34 21.96 7.51 0.27
CA ALA A 34 22.56 8.45 -0.67
C ALA A 34 21.64 9.66 -0.95
N ALA A 35 20.34 9.43 -1.15
CA ALA A 35 19.38 10.50 -1.39
C ALA A 35 19.24 11.46 -0.19
N LEU A 36 19.24 10.94 1.04
CA LEU A 36 19.24 11.75 2.26
C LEU A 36 20.51 12.63 2.33
N ALA A 37 21.68 12.05 2.12
CA ALA A 37 22.95 12.76 2.12
C ALA A 37 23.03 13.85 1.03
N GLU A 38 22.53 13.57 -0.17
CA GLU A 38 22.45 14.55 -1.27
C GLU A 38 21.60 15.77 -0.91
N HIS A 39 20.59 15.58 -0.06
CA HIS A 39 19.71 16.65 0.43
C HIS A 39 20.18 17.26 1.76
N GLY A 40 21.42 16.98 2.18
CA GLY A 40 22.03 17.56 3.38
C GLY A 40 21.48 17.02 4.71
N LEU A 41 20.83 15.86 4.69
CA LEU A 41 20.42 15.13 5.89
C LEU A 41 21.46 14.07 6.25
N GLU A 42 21.74 13.90 7.54
CA GLU A 42 22.65 12.86 8.02
C GLU A 42 21.94 11.48 8.01
N PRO A 43 22.34 10.52 7.15
CA PRO A 43 21.60 9.27 6.99
C PRO A 43 21.55 8.43 8.26
N ASP A 44 22.60 8.45 9.08
CA ASP A 44 22.66 7.67 10.31
C ASP A 44 21.76 8.24 11.41
N GLU A 45 21.47 9.54 11.38
CA GLU A 45 20.48 10.15 12.29
C GLU A 45 19.05 9.89 11.79
N MET A 46 18.83 9.93 10.48
CA MET A 46 17.51 9.73 9.87
C MET A 46 17.07 8.24 9.85
N LEU A 47 18.03 7.31 9.88
CA LEU A 47 17.82 5.86 9.80
C LEU A 47 18.45 5.16 11.01
N ASP A 48 18.17 5.66 12.22
CA ASP A 48 18.79 5.26 13.49
C ASP A 48 18.38 3.86 14.03
N GLY A 49 17.62 3.10 13.23
CA GLY A 49 17.06 1.80 13.63
C GLY A 49 15.92 1.87 14.67
N SER A 50 15.42 3.05 15.03
CA SER A 50 14.26 3.19 15.91
C SER A 50 12.96 3.33 15.10
N LEU A 51 11.83 2.88 15.65
CA LEU A 51 10.53 3.20 15.06
C LEU A 51 10.26 4.72 15.08
N TYR A 52 10.85 5.48 15.99
CA TYR A 52 10.60 6.92 16.10
C TYR A 52 11.14 7.72 14.92
N SER A 53 12.18 7.23 14.23
CA SER A 53 12.72 7.84 13.00
C SER A 53 11.74 7.83 11.84
N LEU A 54 10.71 6.96 11.87
CA LEU A 54 9.69 6.88 10.82
C LEU A 54 8.94 8.18 10.63
N SER A 55 8.64 8.90 11.71
CA SER A 55 7.88 10.14 11.61
C SER A 55 8.62 11.25 10.84
N PRO A 56 9.85 11.65 11.23
CA PRO A 56 10.61 12.64 10.46
C PRO A 56 11.00 12.16 9.07
N LEU A 57 11.34 10.87 8.90
CA LEU A 57 11.67 10.30 7.59
C LEU A 57 10.47 10.36 6.63
N TRP A 58 9.29 9.91 7.08
CA TRP A 58 8.08 9.94 6.26
C TRP A 58 7.63 11.36 5.94
N ALA A 59 7.77 12.31 6.87
CA ALA A 59 7.49 13.71 6.60
C ALA A 59 8.38 14.27 5.47
N TRP A 60 9.66 13.91 5.44
CA TRP A 60 10.56 14.29 4.36
C TRP A 60 10.18 13.62 3.03
N ILE A 61 9.92 12.31 3.01
CA ILE A 61 9.54 11.57 1.79
C ILE A 61 8.23 12.11 1.20
N SER A 62 7.22 12.33 2.02
CA SER A 62 5.92 12.84 1.57
C SER A 62 6.03 14.25 1.01
N ALA A 63 6.84 15.13 1.61
CA ALA A 63 7.14 16.45 1.04
C ALA A 63 7.82 16.35 -0.32
N ARG A 64 8.83 15.48 -0.48
CA ARG A 64 9.49 15.23 -1.77
C ARG A 64 8.54 14.67 -2.82
N ALA A 65 7.64 13.75 -2.44
CA ALA A 65 6.62 13.23 -3.34
C ALA A 65 5.66 14.32 -3.82
N SER A 66 5.31 15.29 -2.95
CA SER A 66 4.49 16.44 -3.32
C SER A 66 5.20 17.36 -4.31
N GLU A 67 6.49 17.65 -4.06
CA GLU A 67 7.31 18.48 -4.95
C GLU A 67 7.52 17.84 -6.33
N LEU A 68 7.65 16.52 -6.38
CA LEU A 68 7.83 15.76 -7.63
C LEU A 68 6.53 15.60 -8.42
N GLY A 69 5.37 15.65 -7.75
CA GLY A 69 4.06 15.51 -8.39
C GLY A 69 3.85 14.14 -9.03
N VAL A 70 3.10 14.13 -10.13
CA VAL A 70 2.82 12.94 -10.96
C VAL A 70 3.63 12.96 -12.26
N ASP A 71 3.93 11.78 -12.79
CA ASP A 71 4.49 11.69 -14.15
C ASP A 71 3.46 12.17 -15.17
N PRO A 72 3.84 13.02 -16.14
CA PRO A 72 2.91 13.50 -17.16
C PRO A 72 2.55 12.45 -18.21
N ARG A 73 3.27 11.32 -18.27
CA ARG A 73 3.01 10.24 -19.23
C ARG A 73 2.05 9.23 -18.61
N PRO A 74 1.21 8.58 -19.43
CA PRO A 74 0.47 7.41 -18.99
C PRO A 74 1.44 6.30 -18.54
N LEU A 75 1.07 5.55 -17.50
CA LEU A 75 1.87 4.47 -16.92
C LEU A 75 2.22 3.39 -17.94
N ALA A 76 1.30 3.12 -18.87
CA ALA A 76 1.52 2.16 -19.95
C ALA A 76 2.65 2.58 -20.90
N GLU A 77 2.95 3.87 -20.96
CA GLU A 77 3.97 4.48 -21.82
C GLU A 77 5.23 4.89 -21.05
N ASP A 78 5.28 4.72 -19.73
CA ASP A 78 6.44 5.10 -18.93
C ASP A 78 7.65 4.19 -19.24
N PRO A 79 8.72 4.71 -19.88
CA PRO A 79 9.90 3.93 -20.23
C PRO A 79 10.72 3.52 -19.01
N THR A 80 10.48 4.10 -17.83
CA THR A 80 11.22 3.81 -16.60
C THR A 80 10.64 2.63 -15.83
N ARG A 81 9.36 2.26 -16.07
CA ARG A 81 8.66 1.17 -15.36
C ARG A 81 9.42 -0.17 -15.35
N PRO A 82 10.10 -0.62 -16.43
CA PRO A 82 10.86 -1.86 -16.40
C PRO A 82 12.02 -1.85 -15.39
N ALA A 83 12.54 -0.68 -15.02
CA ALA A 83 13.62 -0.51 -14.05
C ALA A 83 13.12 -0.23 -12.63
N TRP A 84 11.80 -0.15 -12.42
CA TRP A 84 11.23 0.04 -11.09
C TRP A 84 11.49 -1.19 -10.20
N PRO A 85 11.46 -1.00 -8.86
CA PRO A 85 11.50 -2.11 -7.91
C PRO A 85 10.42 -3.14 -8.23
N SER A 86 10.70 -4.42 -7.99
CA SER A 86 9.80 -5.54 -8.26
C SER A 86 8.37 -5.29 -7.77
N TRP A 87 8.20 -4.80 -6.53
CA TRP A 87 6.88 -4.54 -5.94
C TRP A 87 6.06 -3.48 -6.69
N ALA A 88 6.72 -2.49 -7.30
CA ALA A 88 6.05 -1.44 -8.08
C ALA A 88 5.92 -1.83 -9.56
N ARG A 89 6.92 -2.52 -10.10
CA ARG A 89 6.97 -2.99 -11.49
C ARG A 89 5.84 -4.00 -11.76
N HIS A 90 5.74 -5.02 -10.90
CA HIS A 90 4.73 -6.07 -10.95
C HIS A 90 3.42 -5.67 -10.23
N GLY A 91 3.46 -4.59 -9.46
CA GLY A 91 2.28 -3.99 -8.86
C GLY A 91 1.34 -3.36 -9.89
N LYS A 92 0.05 -3.39 -9.57
CA LYS A 92 -0.97 -2.73 -10.36
C LYS A 92 -1.07 -1.26 -9.95
N LEU A 93 -0.25 -0.44 -10.60
CA LEU A 93 -0.26 1.03 -10.52
C LEU A 93 -1.10 1.60 -11.65
N VAL A 94 -1.33 2.92 -11.58
CA VAL A 94 -2.39 3.59 -12.32
C VAL A 94 -2.14 5.07 -12.52
N ASP A 95 -2.78 5.60 -13.55
CA ASP A 95 -2.66 7.01 -13.90
C ASP A 95 -3.56 7.92 -13.06
N PRO A 96 -3.12 9.17 -12.81
CA PRO A 96 -1.73 9.61 -12.90
C PRO A 96 -0.86 8.97 -11.81
N HIS A 97 0.34 8.49 -12.17
CA HIS A 97 1.22 7.78 -11.25
C HIS A 97 2.38 8.66 -10.73
N PRO A 98 2.94 8.37 -9.53
CA PRO A 98 4.18 9.02 -9.09
C PRO A 98 5.35 8.74 -10.05
N PRO A 99 6.26 9.69 -10.28
CA PRO A 99 7.43 9.47 -11.12
C PRO A 99 8.41 8.47 -10.47
N ALA A 100 9.30 7.91 -11.28
CA ALA A 100 10.30 6.93 -10.84
C ALA A 100 11.14 7.38 -9.63
N ALA A 101 11.41 8.68 -9.51
CA ALA A 101 12.12 9.24 -8.37
C ALA A 101 11.35 9.05 -7.04
N THR A 102 10.02 9.27 -7.05
CA THR A 102 9.16 8.99 -5.88
C THR A 102 9.14 7.51 -5.57
N ILE A 103 9.01 6.66 -6.60
CA ILE A 103 9.04 5.19 -6.43
C ILE A 103 10.36 4.72 -5.81
N ALA A 104 11.49 5.30 -6.21
CA ALA A 104 12.80 4.97 -5.65
C ALA A 104 12.94 5.37 -4.16
N LEU A 105 12.39 6.51 -3.76
CA LEU A 105 12.36 6.93 -2.35
C LEU A 105 11.50 5.96 -1.51
N LEU A 106 10.34 5.55 -2.03
CA LEU A 106 9.47 4.59 -1.37
C LEU A 106 10.13 3.21 -1.26
N ASP A 107 10.87 2.78 -2.27
CA ASP A 107 11.57 1.51 -2.24
C ASP A 107 12.59 1.44 -1.09
N GLY A 108 13.37 2.51 -0.92
CA GLY A 108 14.29 2.60 0.21
C GLY A 108 13.59 2.71 1.56
N PHE A 109 12.46 3.43 1.62
CA PHE A 109 11.65 3.51 2.84
C PHE A 109 11.06 2.16 3.24
N VAL A 110 10.48 1.43 2.29
CA VAL A 110 9.99 0.06 2.51
C VAL A 110 11.13 -0.85 2.98
N SER A 111 12.33 -0.71 2.42
CA SER A 111 13.49 -1.50 2.84
C SER A 111 13.95 -1.17 4.26
N TYR A 112 13.79 0.09 4.70
CA TYR A 112 14.02 0.48 6.08
C TYR A 112 12.90 -0.02 7.02
N LEU A 113 11.63 0.04 6.57
CA LEU A 113 10.50 -0.53 7.29
C LEU A 113 10.69 -2.02 7.54
N GLU A 114 11.18 -2.76 6.56
CA GLU A 114 11.47 -4.18 6.71
C GLU A 114 12.45 -4.46 7.85
N GLN A 115 13.52 -3.67 7.96
CA GLN A 115 14.47 -3.82 9.08
C GLN A 115 13.79 -3.56 10.41
N LEU A 116 13.06 -2.44 10.50
CA LEU A 116 12.40 -2.04 11.75
C LEU A 116 11.31 -3.02 12.20
N VAL A 117 10.49 -3.51 11.25
CA VAL A 117 9.42 -4.46 11.55
C VAL A 117 10.00 -5.84 11.82
N GLY A 118 11.03 -6.28 11.08
CA GLY A 118 11.70 -7.55 11.33
C GLY A 118 12.39 -7.61 12.68
N ASP A 119 13.00 -6.51 13.13
CA ASP A 119 13.58 -6.41 14.48
C ASP A 119 12.50 -6.39 15.58
N ALA A 120 11.33 -5.80 15.29
CA ALA A 120 10.23 -5.67 16.24
C ALA A 120 9.32 -6.90 16.32
N ALA A 121 9.21 -7.69 15.25
CA ALA A 121 8.40 -8.90 15.13
C ALA A 121 9.24 -10.04 14.46
N PRO A 122 10.23 -10.59 15.18
CA PRO A 122 11.21 -11.52 14.61
C PRO A 122 10.63 -12.88 14.17
N GLU A 123 9.42 -13.21 14.60
CA GLU A 123 8.67 -14.39 14.17
C GLU A 123 8.01 -14.22 12.80
N ALA A 124 7.85 -12.98 12.32
CA ALA A 124 7.29 -12.73 11.01
C ALA A 124 8.28 -13.10 9.92
N THR A 125 7.80 -13.80 8.90
CA THR A 125 8.64 -14.30 7.79
C THR A 125 8.13 -13.80 6.46
N TRP A 126 9.06 -13.50 5.56
CA TRP A 126 8.72 -13.17 4.19
C TRP A 126 8.24 -14.41 3.46
N GLN A 127 7.06 -14.29 2.85
CA GLN A 127 6.42 -15.35 2.11
C GLN A 127 5.67 -14.79 0.91
N VAL A 128 5.26 -15.69 0.02
CA VAL A 128 4.29 -15.34 -1.02
C VAL A 128 2.94 -15.19 -0.32
N GLY A 129 2.23 -14.10 -0.59
CA GLY A 129 0.92 -13.88 -0.03
C GLY A 129 -0.05 -14.95 -0.47
N GLU A 130 -0.66 -15.60 0.52
CA GLU A 130 -1.63 -16.66 0.33
C GLU A 130 -2.97 -16.25 0.95
N HIS A 131 -4.07 -16.61 0.30
CA HIS A 131 -5.40 -16.42 0.84
C HIS A 131 -6.36 -17.48 0.33
N LEU A 132 -7.41 -17.77 1.10
CA LEU A 132 -8.49 -18.69 0.70
C LEU A 132 -9.35 -18.16 -0.44
N ILE A 133 -9.22 -16.87 -0.78
CA ILE A 133 -9.98 -16.20 -1.83
C ILE A 133 -9.03 -16.06 -3.00
N ALA A 134 -9.39 -16.66 -4.14
CA ALA A 134 -8.56 -16.69 -5.35
C ALA A 134 -8.23 -15.28 -5.88
N ASP A 135 -9.09 -14.29 -5.62
CA ASP A 135 -8.90 -12.89 -6.03
C ASP A 135 -8.54 -12.00 -4.81
N HIS A 136 -7.83 -12.56 -3.83
CA HIS A 136 -7.37 -11.76 -2.70
C HIS A 136 -6.29 -10.76 -3.13
N PRO A 137 -6.32 -9.49 -2.65
CA PRO A 137 -5.41 -8.47 -3.14
C PRO A 137 -3.93 -8.71 -2.94
N LEU A 138 -3.61 -9.52 -1.93
CA LEU A 138 -2.23 -9.86 -1.60
C LEU A 138 -1.81 -11.20 -2.19
N LEU A 139 -2.67 -11.88 -2.94
CA LEU A 139 -2.30 -13.15 -3.56
C LEU A 139 -1.11 -12.92 -4.50
N ASN A 140 -0.07 -13.75 -4.36
CA ASN A 140 1.20 -13.68 -5.09
C ASN A 140 2.13 -12.49 -4.75
N TYR A 141 1.69 -11.54 -3.92
CA TYR A 141 2.56 -10.43 -3.51
C TYR A 141 3.61 -10.91 -2.50
N PRO A 142 4.79 -10.27 -2.42
CA PRO A 142 5.72 -10.50 -1.32
C PRO A 142 5.12 -9.90 -0.05
N VAL A 143 4.78 -10.73 0.93
CA VAL A 143 4.20 -10.27 2.20
C VAL A 143 5.07 -10.67 3.36
N LEU A 144 5.10 -9.83 4.38
CA LEU A 144 5.61 -10.21 5.69
C LEU A 144 4.45 -10.82 6.47
N GLY A 145 4.57 -12.09 6.85
CA GLY A 145 3.49 -12.86 7.46
C GLY A 145 3.87 -13.50 8.78
N SER A 146 2.90 -13.56 9.69
CA SER A 146 2.91 -14.40 10.90
C SER A 146 1.71 -15.35 10.87
N GLU A 147 1.51 -16.15 11.93
CA GLU A 147 0.31 -16.99 12.08
C GLU A 147 -0.99 -16.16 12.16
N HIS A 148 -0.89 -14.87 12.48
CA HIS A 148 -2.03 -14.00 12.80
C HIS A 148 -2.34 -12.97 11.70
N HIS A 149 -1.33 -12.58 10.92
CA HIS A 149 -1.46 -11.47 9.99
C HIS A 149 -0.51 -11.58 8.81
N GLN A 150 -0.90 -11.04 7.66
CA GLN A 150 -0.04 -10.89 6.48
C GLN A 150 -0.13 -9.46 5.98
N VAL A 151 1.02 -8.82 5.77
CA VAL A 151 1.08 -7.42 5.33
C VAL A 151 1.96 -7.25 4.10
N PHE A 152 1.45 -6.53 3.11
CA PHE A 152 2.24 -6.00 2.02
C PHE A 152 2.77 -4.62 2.41
N LEU A 153 3.98 -4.56 2.97
CA LEU A 153 4.59 -3.33 3.50
C LEU A 153 4.59 -2.14 2.52
N PRO A 154 4.78 -2.31 1.19
CA PRO A 154 4.70 -1.19 0.25
C PRO A 154 3.32 -0.53 0.13
N GLY A 155 2.23 -1.20 0.51
CA GLY A 155 0.86 -0.75 0.23
C GLY A 155 0.54 0.63 0.79
N ILE A 156 0.65 0.82 2.10
CA ILE A 156 0.34 2.10 2.76
C ILE A 156 1.29 3.24 2.36
N PRO A 157 2.63 3.05 2.33
CA PRO A 157 3.55 4.07 1.82
C PRO A 157 3.24 4.48 0.38
N LEU A 158 2.96 3.52 -0.50
CA LEU A 158 2.59 3.81 -1.88
C LEU A 158 1.31 4.64 -1.96
N TYR A 159 0.25 4.19 -1.29
CA TYR A 159 -1.03 4.90 -1.25
C TYR A 159 -0.86 6.35 -0.77
N SER A 160 -0.14 6.53 0.34
CA SER A 160 0.11 7.84 0.92
C SER A 160 0.96 8.74 0.01
N ALA A 161 1.92 8.19 -0.74
CA ALA A 161 2.68 8.94 -1.73
C ALA A 161 1.84 9.34 -2.95
N TYR A 162 0.91 8.49 -3.38
CA TYR A 162 -0.08 8.85 -4.41
C TYR A 162 -0.90 10.07 -3.98
N GLN A 163 -1.36 10.12 -2.72
CA GLN A 163 -2.04 11.30 -2.19
C GLN A 163 -1.19 12.54 -2.36
N SER A 164 0.07 12.47 -1.91
CA SER A 164 0.99 13.60 -1.95
C SER A 164 1.26 14.09 -3.38
N ALA A 165 1.54 13.16 -4.30
CA ALA A 165 1.81 13.45 -5.71
C ALA A 165 0.62 14.14 -6.40
N HIS A 166 -0.60 13.84 -5.97
CA HIS A 166 -1.84 14.42 -6.47
C HIS A 166 -2.25 15.73 -5.76
N GLY A 167 -1.42 16.25 -4.85
CA GLY A 167 -1.74 17.44 -4.06
C GLY A 167 -2.84 17.21 -3.01
N ARG A 168 -3.18 15.95 -2.71
CA ARG A 168 -4.11 15.56 -1.64
C ARG A 168 -3.34 15.35 -0.33
N ALA A 169 -4.04 15.34 0.81
CA ALA A 169 -3.42 15.12 2.11
C ALA A 169 -2.91 13.67 2.26
N PRO A 170 -1.58 13.44 2.38
CA PRO A 170 -1.03 12.12 2.68
C PRO A 170 -1.22 11.77 4.16
N MET A 171 -0.77 10.58 4.57
CA MET A 171 -0.50 10.32 5.99
C MET A 171 0.63 11.21 6.47
N THR A 172 0.43 11.84 7.61
CA THR A 172 1.48 12.51 8.38
C THR A 172 2.50 11.50 8.89
N GLY A 173 3.69 11.97 9.27
CA GLY A 173 4.71 11.12 9.91
C GLY A 173 4.20 10.40 11.17
N THR A 174 3.37 11.08 11.96
CA THR A 174 2.76 10.49 13.16
C THR A 174 1.73 9.42 12.83
N GLU A 175 0.92 9.62 11.79
CA GLU A 175 -0.02 8.58 11.32
C GLU A 175 0.74 7.36 10.77
N MET A 176 1.83 7.57 10.03
CA MET A 176 2.68 6.50 9.51
C MET A 176 3.30 5.69 10.64
N LEU A 177 3.93 6.36 11.63
CA LEU A 177 4.45 5.71 12.83
C LEU A 177 3.37 4.91 13.56
N ALA A 178 2.19 5.51 13.76
CA ALA A 178 1.09 4.83 14.43
C ALA A 178 0.61 3.61 13.65
N HIS A 179 0.60 3.66 12.32
CA HIS A 179 0.27 2.53 11.47
C HIS A 179 1.30 1.39 11.60
N ILE A 180 2.60 1.70 11.47
CA ILE A 180 3.64 0.67 11.56
C ILE A 180 3.66 0.00 12.94
N ARG A 181 3.41 0.74 14.01
CA ARG A 181 3.24 0.15 15.35
C ARG A 181 2.09 -0.85 15.41
N ARG A 182 0.94 -0.52 14.80
CA ARG A 182 -0.19 -1.47 14.72
C ARG A 182 0.14 -2.68 13.88
N THR A 183 0.87 -2.52 12.78
CA THR A 183 1.34 -3.65 11.97
C THR A 183 2.22 -4.59 12.80
N VAL A 184 3.12 -4.06 13.63
CA VAL A 184 3.92 -4.86 14.57
C VAL A 184 3.02 -5.57 15.60
N ASP A 185 2.09 -4.84 16.22
CA ASP A 185 1.14 -5.42 17.18
C ASP A 185 0.31 -6.56 16.53
N ALA A 186 -0.17 -6.35 15.29
CA ALA A 186 -0.94 -7.33 14.53
C ALA A 186 -0.14 -8.58 14.17
N LEU A 187 1.15 -8.42 13.83
CA LEU A 187 2.04 -9.55 13.58
C LEU A 187 2.22 -10.41 14.85
N HIS A 188 2.25 -9.78 16.03
CA HIS A 188 2.22 -10.47 17.32
C HIS A 188 0.86 -11.07 17.71
N GLY A 189 -0.18 -10.91 16.89
CA GLY A 189 -1.53 -11.37 17.20
C GLY A 189 -2.34 -10.43 18.10
N GLU A 190 -1.89 -9.18 18.25
CA GLU A 190 -2.54 -8.17 19.09
C GLU A 190 -3.38 -7.20 18.25
N GLY A 191 -4.40 -6.62 18.89
CA GLY A 191 -5.25 -5.60 18.28
C GLY A 191 -6.30 -6.10 17.28
N PRO A 192 -7.12 -5.20 16.75
CA PRO A 192 -8.25 -5.55 15.88
C PRO A 192 -7.82 -6.11 14.52
N GLU A 193 -6.60 -5.80 14.06
CA GLU A 193 -6.04 -6.27 12.79
C GLU A 193 -5.65 -7.76 12.85
N ALA A 194 -5.26 -8.28 14.03
CA ALA A 194 -5.03 -9.71 14.26
C ALA A 194 -6.33 -10.52 14.45
N ALA A 195 -7.41 -9.88 14.90
CA ALA A 195 -8.72 -10.52 15.06
C ALA A 195 -9.45 -10.73 13.72
N ALA A 196 -8.96 -10.12 12.64
CA ALA A 196 -9.60 -10.11 11.31
C ALA A 196 -9.34 -11.37 10.46
N VAL A 197 -8.89 -12.47 11.06
CA VAL A 197 -8.51 -13.71 10.35
C VAL A 197 -9.68 -14.37 9.60
N GLU A 198 -10.95 -14.00 9.88
CA GLU A 198 -12.11 -14.66 9.23
C GLU A 198 -12.89 -13.81 8.21
N GLU A 199 -12.86 -12.47 8.24
CA GLU A 199 -13.62 -11.65 7.29
C GLU A 199 -12.89 -10.37 6.85
N PRO A 200 -12.68 -10.16 5.52
CA PRO A 200 -11.98 -9.00 5.00
C PRO A 200 -12.77 -7.70 5.27
N LEU A 201 -12.05 -6.59 5.48
CA LEU A 201 -12.69 -5.27 5.63
C LEU A 201 -13.53 -4.88 4.41
N VAL A 202 -13.09 -5.33 3.23
CA VAL A 202 -13.70 -5.02 1.94
C VAL A 202 -13.67 -6.23 1.03
N THR A 203 -14.81 -6.51 0.41
CA THR A 203 -14.93 -7.32 -0.80
C THR A 203 -15.24 -6.41 -1.98
N VAL A 204 -14.71 -6.73 -3.15
CA VAL A 204 -15.04 -6.04 -4.40
C VAL A 204 -15.35 -7.12 -5.42
N VAL A 205 -16.37 -6.93 -6.24
CA VAL A 205 -16.79 -7.83 -7.32
C VAL A 205 -17.02 -6.99 -8.56
N ALA A 206 -16.36 -7.34 -9.67
CA ALA A 206 -16.61 -6.70 -10.95
C ALA A 206 -18.00 -7.05 -11.50
N GLU A 207 -18.77 -6.02 -11.86
CA GLU A 207 -20.06 -6.11 -12.55
C GLU A 207 -19.94 -5.43 -13.93
N VAL A 208 -21.00 -5.50 -14.76
CA VAL A 208 -20.98 -4.84 -16.07
C VAL A 208 -20.82 -3.32 -15.87
N ASP A 209 -19.68 -2.80 -16.32
CA ASP A 209 -19.28 -1.38 -16.29
C ASP A 209 -19.12 -0.77 -14.88
N CYS A 210 -19.08 -1.55 -13.80
CA CYS A 210 -18.89 -1.04 -12.43
C CYS A 210 -18.33 -2.11 -11.47
N PHE A 211 -18.12 -1.74 -10.22
CA PHE A 211 -17.73 -2.65 -9.15
C PHE A 211 -18.72 -2.61 -7.99
N ASP A 212 -19.13 -3.77 -7.53
CA ASP A 212 -19.84 -3.94 -6.26
C ASP A 212 -18.82 -4.05 -5.13
N VAL A 213 -18.92 -3.18 -4.12
CA VAL A 213 -18.02 -3.09 -2.97
C VAL A 213 -18.81 -3.42 -1.71
N GLY A 214 -18.50 -4.57 -1.12
CA GLY A 214 -18.99 -4.98 0.19
C GLY A 214 -18.03 -4.52 1.28
N LEU A 215 -18.54 -3.86 2.32
CA LEU A 215 -17.84 -3.58 3.55
C LEU A 215 -18.15 -4.69 4.56
N ARG A 216 -17.22 -4.97 5.47
CA ARG A 216 -17.50 -5.86 6.60
C ARG A 216 -18.68 -5.32 7.42
N GLU A 217 -19.57 -6.20 7.87
CA GLU A 217 -20.89 -5.82 8.42
C GLU A 217 -20.82 -4.93 9.68
N ASP A 218 -19.75 -5.07 10.46
CA ASP A 218 -19.50 -4.27 11.66
C ASP A 218 -19.22 -2.79 11.34
N ILE A 219 -18.56 -2.50 10.22
CA ILE A 219 -18.15 -1.14 9.82
C ILE A 219 -19.33 -0.17 9.73
N PRO A 220 -20.36 -0.39 8.91
CA PRO A 220 -21.48 0.55 8.81
C PRO A 220 -22.33 0.59 10.09
N THR A 221 -22.28 -0.46 10.90
CA THR A 221 -23.04 -0.56 12.16
C THR A 221 -22.38 0.24 13.27
N LEU A 222 -21.07 0.11 13.43
CA LEU A 222 -20.28 0.72 14.51
C LEU A 222 -19.73 2.09 14.12
N HIS A 223 -19.45 2.31 12.83
CA HIS A 223 -18.76 3.49 12.31
C HIS A 223 -19.44 4.07 11.05
N PRO A 224 -20.75 4.39 11.09
CA PRO A 224 -21.49 4.86 9.92
C PRO A 224 -20.90 6.12 9.29
N GLN A 225 -20.25 7.00 10.06
CA GLN A 225 -19.63 8.22 9.55
C GLN A 225 -18.40 7.93 8.67
N VAL A 226 -17.68 6.85 8.95
CA VAL A 226 -16.51 6.43 8.18
C VAL A 226 -16.93 5.97 6.78
N VAL A 227 -18.12 5.36 6.66
CA VAL A 227 -18.67 4.95 5.36
C VAL A 227 -19.01 6.15 4.48
N GLU A 228 -19.59 7.21 5.06
CA GLU A 228 -19.87 8.44 4.30
C GLU A 228 -18.58 9.11 3.83
N GLN A 229 -17.55 9.17 4.69
CA GLN A 229 -16.24 9.70 4.32
C GLN A 229 -15.55 8.87 3.23
N LEU A 230 -15.67 7.53 3.28
CA LEU A 230 -15.16 6.63 2.25
C LEU A 230 -15.79 6.95 0.88
N ILE A 231 -17.11 7.16 0.86
CA ILE A 231 -17.87 7.50 -0.36
C ILE A 231 -17.42 8.86 -0.91
N ASP A 232 -17.37 9.88 -0.07
CA ASP A 232 -16.94 11.22 -0.46
C ASP A 232 -15.52 11.19 -1.04
N GLU A 233 -14.61 10.50 -0.36
CA GLU A 233 -13.22 10.40 -0.82
C GLU A 233 -13.06 9.55 -2.06
N LEU A 234 -13.89 8.52 -2.29
CA LEU A 234 -13.92 7.77 -3.55
C LEU A 234 -14.40 8.65 -4.69
N CYS A 235 -15.47 9.42 -4.50
CA CYS A 235 -16.00 10.35 -5.51
C CYS A 235 -14.97 11.39 -5.95
N ASP A 236 -14.07 11.80 -5.05
CA ASP A 236 -13.00 12.75 -5.34
C ASP A 236 -11.80 12.12 -6.07
N ARG A 237 -11.81 10.81 -6.39
CA ARG A 237 -10.69 10.11 -7.03
C ARG A 237 -10.72 10.19 -8.54
N ASP A 238 -9.53 10.33 -9.10
CA ASP A 238 -9.32 10.31 -10.55
C ASP A 238 -9.77 8.96 -11.13
N GLY A 239 -10.65 9.05 -12.12
CA GLY A 239 -11.26 7.89 -12.79
C GLY A 239 -12.54 7.39 -12.12
N VAL A 240 -12.86 7.79 -10.88
CA VAL A 240 -14.15 7.44 -10.27
C VAL A 240 -15.23 8.34 -10.85
N GLU A 241 -16.20 7.73 -11.53
CA GLU A 241 -17.31 8.42 -12.19
C GLU A 241 -18.51 8.56 -11.26
N SER A 242 -18.77 7.52 -10.46
CA SER A 242 -19.82 7.56 -9.45
C SER A 242 -19.61 6.55 -8.32
N VAL A 243 -20.17 6.86 -7.15
CA VAL A 243 -20.27 5.95 -6.01
C VAL A 243 -21.70 5.97 -5.49
N HIS A 244 -22.35 4.82 -5.45
CA HIS A 244 -23.74 4.67 -5.05
C HIS A 244 -23.87 3.67 -3.92
N ARG A 245 -24.31 4.13 -2.76
CA ARG A 245 -24.68 3.24 -1.66
C ARG A 245 -26.05 2.63 -1.91
N TYR A 246 -26.13 1.30 -1.94
CA TYR A 246 -27.40 0.58 -2.13
C TYR A 246 -27.76 -0.35 -0.96
N GLY A 247 -26.88 -0.45 0.03
CA GLY A 247 -27.13 -1.09 1.32
C GLY A 247 -26.30 -0.48 2.45
N PRO A 248 -26.49 -0.91 3.71
CA PRO A 248 -25.68 -0.44 4.83
C PRO A 248 -24.19 -0.71 4.60
N ALA A 249 -23.84 -1.87 4.06
CA ALA A 249 -22.46 -2.30 3.83
C ALA A 249 -22.12 -2.42 2.34
N ALA A 250 -22.89 -1.83 1.43
CA ALA A 250 -22.78 -2.13 0.01
C ALA A 250 -22.79 -0.88 -0.87
N LEU A 251 -21.76 -0.74 -1.71
CA LEU A 251 -21.54 0.38 -2.62
C LEU A 251 -21.40 -0.15 -4.06
N VAL A 252 -21.94 0.55 -5.04
CA VAL A 252 -21.56 0.41 -6.44
C VAL A 252 -20.59 1.53 -6.76
N VAL A 253 -19.42 1.21 -7.29
CA VAL A 253 -18.42 2.17 -7.72
C VAL A 253 -18.25 2.04 -9.22
N ASP A 254 -18.62 3.08 -9.94
CA ASP A 254 -18.29 3.24 -11.35
C ASP A 254 -16.94 3.96 -11.44
N VAL A 255 -15.97 3.29 -12.05
CA VAL A 255 -14.61 3.80 -12.09
C VAL A 255 -13.88 3.30 -13.32
N SER A 256 -13.52 4.24 -14.20
CA SER A 256 -12.75 3.98 -15.39
C SER A 256 -11.25 3.93 -15.09
N GLY A 257 -10.58 2.91 -15.62
CA GLY A 257 -9.12 2.72 -15.43
C GLY A 257 -8.72 2.17 -14.06
N TRP A 258 -9.68 1.79 -13.22
CA TRP A 258 -9.44 0.95 -12.05
C TRP A 258 -9.97 -0.45 -12.32
N ASP A 259 -9.43 -1.41 -11.59
CA ASP A 259 -9.91 -2.78 -11.59
C ASP A 259 -10.29 -3.20 -10.16
N GLU A 260 -10.87 -4.39 -10.04
CA GLU A 260 -11.37 -4.93 -8.76
C GLU A 260 -10.29 -4.90 -7.68
N LEU A 261 -9.07 -5.33 -8.04
CA LEU A 261 -7.93 -5.40 -7.15
C LEU A 261 -7.56 -4.02 -6.59
N ARG A 262 -7.43 -3.02 -7.47
CA ARG A 262 -7.07 -1.66 -7.07
C ARG A 262 -8.12 -1.06 -6.16
N LEU A 263 -9.40 -1.18 -6.51
CA LEU A 263 -10.48 -0.62 -5.71
C LEU A 263 -10.51 -1.29 -4.32
N LYS A 264 -10.35 -2.60 -4.27
CA LYS A 264 -10.29 -3.36 -3.02
C LYS A 264 -9.11 -2.96 -2.15
N LEU A 265 -7.93 -2.83 -2.74
CA LEU A 265 -6.72 -2.39 -2.03
C LEU A 265 -6.90 -0.96 -1.52
N TRP A 266 -7.38 -0.04 -2.36
CA TRP A 266 -7.62 1.35 -1.98
C TRP A 266 -8.60 1.44 -0.81
N CYS A 267 -9.76 0.76 -0.89
CA CYS A 267 -10.77 0.79 0.17
C CYS A 267 -10.23 0.15 1.46
N THR A 268 -9.52 -0.97 1.35
CA THR A 268 -8.93 -1.67 2.50
C THR A 268 -7.93 -0.77 3.22
N LEU A 269 -6.98 -0.18 2.49
CA LEU A 269 -5.95 0.70 3.03
C LEU A 269 -6.56 1.98 3.61
N TRP A 270 -7.59 2.53 2.95
CA TRP A 270 -8.31 3.70 3.44
C TRP A 270 -9.05 3.40 4.75
N LEU A 271 -9.73 2.27 4.86
CA LEU A 271 -10.45 1.86 6.08
C LEU A 271 -9.48 1.58 7.23
N GLN A 272 -8.34 0.97 6.98
CA GLN A 272 -7.27 0.78 7.98
C GLN A 272 -6.72 2.10 8.54
N ARG A 273 -6.83 3.20 7.78
CA ARG A 273 -6.47 4.54 8.23
C ARG A 273 -7.57 5.22 9.05
N HIS A 274 -8.84 5.03 8.68
CA HIS A 274 -9.95 5.85 9.18
C HIS A 274 -10.87 5.17 10.19
N LEU A 275 -10.84 3.83 10.30
CA LEU A 275 -11.63 3.14 11.32
C LEU A 275 -11.14 3.50 12.73
N PRO A 276 -12.06 3.90 13.63
CA PRO A 276 -11.75 4.09 15.04
C PRO A 276 -11.20 2.82 15.64
N ARG A 277 -10.21 3.02 16.50
CA ARG A 277 -9.53 1.97 17.24
C ARG A 277 -10.44 1.37 18.30
#